data_AF-A0A925E4V7-F1
#
_entry.id   AF-A0A925E4V7-F1
#
_cell.length_a   1.000
_cell.length_b   1.000
_cell.length_c   1.000
_cell.angle_alpha   90.00
_cell.angle_beta   90.00
_cell.angle_gamma   90.00
#
_symmetry.space_group_name_H-M   'P 1'
#
loop_
_entity.id
_entity.type
_entity.pdbx_description
1 polymer ?
#
loop_
_entity_poly.entity_id
_entity_poly.type
_entity_poly.pdbx_seq_one_letter_code
_entity_poly.pdbx_strand_id
1 'polypeptide(L)'
;MTDATPVTLTNTPVDVWADRPVRTRFAPSPTGSLHIGGLRTALFNWLYARHHGGQFILRIEDTDQKRFDPTALQTLTEALRWAGVAWDEGPEVGGSYGPYVQSER
;
A
#
# COMPACT_ATOMS: atom_id res chain seq x y z
N MET A 1 -10.96 32.94 50.23
CA MET A 1 -9.95 33.49 49.30
C MET A 1 -9.09 32.32 48.88
N THR A 2 -9.62 31.50 47.95
CA THR A 2 -8.99 30.26 47.49
C THR A 2 -8.10 30.57 46.29
N ASP A 3 -6.83 30.25 46.44
CA ASP A 3 -5.76 30.49 45.50
C ASP A 3 -5.97 29.66 44.23
N ALA A 4 -6.11 30.32 43.08
CA ALA A 4 -6.28 29.67 41.79
C ALA A 4 -4.91 29.49 41.15
N THR A 5 -4.32 28.31 41.29
CA THR A 5 -3.08 27.95 40.58
C THR A 5 -3.36 27.91 39.07
N PRO A 6 -2.60 28.62 38.23
CA PRO A 6 -2.84 28.63 36.80
C PRO A 6 -2.38 27.30 36.19
N VAL A 7 -3.29 26.57 35.54
CA VAL A 7 -2.95 25.44 34.68
C VAL A 7 -2.35 26.01 33.39
N THR A 8 -1.04 25.89 33.21
CA THR A 8 -0.38 26.24 31.94
C THR A 8 -0.64 25.13 30.93
N LEU A 9 -1.55 25.36 29.98
CA LEU A 9 -1.74 24.50 28.82
C LEU A 9 -0.55 24.71 27.86
N THR A 10 0.46 23.83 27.91
CA THR A 10 1.51 23.82 26.90
C THR A 10 0.94 23.23 25.61
N ASN A 11 0.58 24.09 24.66
CA ASN A 11 0.10 23.70 23.35
C ASN A 11 1.30 23.25 22.48
N THR A 12 1.88 22.10 22.83
CA THR A 12 2.86 21.43 21.97
C THR A 12 2.07 20.73 20.87
N PRO A 13 2.25 21.04 19.58
CA PRO A 13 1.66 20.24 18.52
C PRO A 13 2.30 18.85 18.60
N VAL A 14 1.57 17.90 19.19
CA VAL A 14 1.86 16.49 19.01
C VAL A 14 1.61 16.22 17.53
N ASP A 15 2.69 15.99 16.78
CA ASP A 15 2.56 15.46 15.43
C ASP A 15 2.00 14.04 15.56
N VAL A 16 0.67 13.94 15.55
CA VAL A 16 -0.07 12.67 15.65
C VAL A 16 0.19 11.73 14.47
N TRP A 17 0.97 12.18 13.48
CA TRP A 17 1.36 11.42 12.30
C TRP A 17 2.83 10.98 12.31
N ALA A 18 3.66 11.47 13.24
CA ALA A 18 5.08 11.11 13.32
C ALA A 18 5.33 9.62 13.62
N ASP A 19 4.35 8.92 14.19
CA ASP A 19 4.50 7.54 14.69
C ASP A 19 3.85 6.47 13.79
N ARG A 20 3.33 6.85 12.61
CA ARG A 20 2.75 5.88 11.66
C ARG A 20 3.58 5.82 10.39
N PRO A 21 4.33 4.72 10.15
CA PRO A 21 5.10 4.58 8.93
C PRO A 21 4.17 4.64 7.71
N VAL A 22 4.58 5.35 6.67
CA VAL A 22 3.82 5.47 5.41
C VAL A 22 3.61 4.07 4.83
N ARG A 23 2.36 3.74 4.50
CA ARG A 23 1.99 2.48 3.85
C ARG A 23 1.12 2.78 2.66
N THR A 24 1.63 2.49 1.46
CA THR A 24 0.87 2.61 0.21
C THR A 24 0.53 1.23 -0.32
N ARG A 25 -0.47 1.14 -1.20
CA ARG A 25 -0.82 -0.11 -1.87
C ARG A 25 -1.09 0.09 -3.34
N PHE A 26 -0.74 -0.88 -4.15
CA PHE A 26 -1.28 -1.04 -5.50
C PHE A 26 -2.22 -2.25 -5.50
N ALA A 27 -3.48 -2.00 -5.85
CA ALA A 27 -4.57 -2.96 -5.72
C ALA A 27 -5.24 -3.26 -7.08
N PRO A 28 -4.53 -3.91 -8.03
CA PRO A 28 -5.08 -4.23 -9.34
C PRO A 28 -6.03 -5.43 -9.29
N SER A 29 -7.04 -5.42 -10.15
CA SER A 29 -7.84 -6.60 -10.46
C SER A 29 -7.19 -7.39 -11.60
N PRO A 30 -7.07 -8.72 -11.50
CA PRO A 30 -6.45 -9.56 -12.53
C PRO A 30 -7.43 -9.80 -13.69
N THR A 31 -7.79 -8.75 -14.41
CA THR A 31 -8.78 -8.80 -15.52
C THR A 31 -8.15 -8.56 -16.90
N GLY A 32 -6.83 -8.74 -17.01
CA GLY A 32 -6.05 -8.54 -18.23
C GLY A 32 -4.71 -7.87 -17.97
N SER A 33 -4.07 -7.39 -19.05
CA SER A 33 -2.73 -6.81 -19.01
C SER A 33 -2.66 -5.47 -18.27
N LEU A 34 -1.53 -5.23 -17.58
CA LEU A 34 -1.24 -3.95 -16.94
C LEU A 34 -1.05 -2.84 -17.98
N HIS A 35 -1.96 -1.88 -18.02
CA HIS A 35 -1.80 -0.69 -18.87
C HIS A 35 -0.89 0.37 -18.22
N ILE A 36 -0.38 1.30 -19.03
CA ILE A 36 0.57 2.34 -18.60
C ILE A 36 0.06 3.19 -17.43
N GLY A 37 -1.25 3.48 -17.41
CA GLY A 37 -1.90 4.18 -16.28
C GLY A 37 -1.81 3.41 -14.96
N GLY A 38 -1.95 2.08 -14.98
CA GLY A 38 -1.80 1.23 -13.80
C GLY A 38 -0.36 1.20 -13.32
N LEU A 39 0.60 1.05 -14.25
CA LEU A 39 2.02 1.11 -13.94
C LEU A 39 2.42 2.45 -13.33
N ARG A 40 1.91 3.57 -13.88
CA ARG A 40 2.12 4.91 -13.32
C ARG A 40 1.64 4.96 -11.86
N THR A 41 0.43 4.49 -11.57
CA THR A 41 -0.10 4.48 -10.20
C THR A 41 0.77 3.63 -9.27
N ALA A 42 1.19 2.45 -9.69
CA ALA A 42 2.10 1.60 -8.93
C ALA A 42 3.43 2.32 -8.63
N LEU A 43 4.03 2.95 -9.65
CA LEU A 43 5.28 3.70 -9.53
C LEU A 43 5.15 4.89 -8.58
N PHE A 44 4.07 5.67 -8.66
CA PHE A 44 3.84 6.78 -7.73
C PHE A 44 3.72 6.31 -6.28
N ASN A 45 2.94 5.27 -6.03
CA ASN A 45 2.76 4.71 -4.69
C ASN A 45 4.07 4.14 -4.15
N TRP A 46 4.85 3.48 -5.00
CA TRP A 46 6.18 2.96 -4.66
C TRP A 46 7.16 4.09 -4.34
N LEU A 47 7.30 5.09 -5.22
CA LEU A 47 8.19 6.25 -5.00
C LEU A 47 7.81 7.00 -3.73
N TYR A 48 6.51 7.20 -3.47
CA TYR A 48 6.03 7.86 -2.26
C TYR A 48 6.41 7.06 -1.01
N ALA A 49 6.19 5.74 -1.00
CA ALA A 49 6.62 4.89 0.12
C ALA A 49 8.14 4.98 0.32
N ARG A 50 8.95 4.83 -0.75
CA ARG A 50 10.41 4.89 -0.64
C ARG A 50 10.91 6.25 -0.15
N HIS A 51 10.34 7.35 -0.64
CA HIS A 51 10.70 8.70 -0.23
C HIS A 51 10.49 8.94 1.28
N HIS A 52 9.45 8.34 1.84
CA HIS A 52 9.11 8.47 3.26
C HIS A 52 9.63 7.31 4.13
N GLY A 53 10.48 6.43 3.61
CA GLY A 53 10.96 5.25 4.36
C GLY A 53 9.85 4.26 4.75
N GLY A 54 8.73 4.31 4.02
CA GLY A 54 7.54 3.49 4.23
C GLY A 54 7.57 2.17 3.45
N GLN A 55 6.39 1.53 3.40
CA GLN A 55 6.20 0.23 2.76
C GLN A 55 5.21 0.32 1.59
N PHE A 56 5.52 -0.37 0.50
CA PHE A 56 4.70 -0.51 -0.68
C PHE A 56 4.11 -1.94 -0.75
N ILE A 57 2.79 -2.04 -0.81
CA ILE A 57 2.05 -3.30 -0.71
C ILE A 57 1.42 -3.64 -2.07
N LEU A 58 1.59 -4.87 -2.55
CA LEU A 58 0.83 -5.41 -3.68
C LEU A 58 -0.35 -6.24 -3.15
N ARG A 59 -1.58 -5.93 -3.58
CA ARG A 59 -2.78 -6.70 -3.19
C ARG A 59 -3.63 -7.01 -4.41
N ILE A 60 -4.02 -8.26 -4.59
CA ILE A 60 -4.79 -8.70 -5.76
C ILE A 60 -6.28 -8.63 -5.44
N GLU A 61 -7.01 -7.87 -6.25
CA GLU A 61 -8.45 -7.61 -6.09
C GLU A 61 -9.24 -8.48 -7.08
N ASP A 62 -9.34 -9.78 -6.78
CA ASP A 62 -9.91 -10.82 -7.65
C ASP A 62 -11.36 -11.20 -7.32
N THR A 63 -12.14 -10.32 -6.69
CA THR A 63 -13.53 -10.63 -6.30
C THR A 63 -14.48 -10.82 -7.48
N ASP A 64 -14.17 -10.26 -8.64
CA ASP A 64 -14.95 -10.48 -9.87
C ASP A 64 -14.41 -11.68 -10.66
N GLN A 65 -14.82 -12.87 -10.22
CA GLN A 65 -14.40 -14.15 -10.81
C GLN A 65 -14.83 -14.31 -12.29
N LYS A 66 -15.82 -13.55 -12.77
CA LYS A 66 -16.25 -13.63 -14.18
C LYS A 66 -15.25 -12.98 -15.13
N ARG A 67 -14.49 -12.01 -14.63
CA ARG A 67 -13.46 -11.28 -15.39
C ARG A 67 -12.04 -11.72 -15.01
N PHE A 68 -11.91 -12.71 -14.14
CA PHE A 68 -10.63 -13.22 -13.69
C PHE A 68 -9.87 -13.86 -14.85
N ASP A 69 -8.63 -13.41 -15.04
CA ASP A 69 -7.67 -13.99 -15.96
C ASP A 69 -6.49 -14.56 -15.15
N PRO A 70 -6.29 -15.89 -15.12
CA PRO A 70 -5.22 -16.52 -14.37
C PRO A 70 -3.82 -16.07 -14.84
N THR A 71 -3.69 -15.63 -16.09
CA THR A 71 -2.41 -15.15 -16.65
C THR A 71 -2.11 -13.69 -16.29
N ALA A 72 -3.14 -12.94 -15.90
CA ALA A 72 -3.01 -11.52 -15.59
C ALA A 72 -2.13 -11.28 -14.35
N LEU A 73 -2.20 -12.15 -13.33
CA LEU A 73 -1.36 -12.03 -12.13
C LEU A 73 0.13 -12.19 -12.45
N GLN A 74 0.48 -13.19 -13.26
CA GLN A 74 1.85 -13.41 -13.68
C GLN A 74 2.36 -12.23 -14.52
N THR A 75 1.60 -11.83 -15.55
CA THR A 75 1.96 -10.71 -16.43
C THR A 75 2.13 -9.40 -15.64
N LEU A 76 1.24 -9.17 -14.66
CA LEU A 76 1.29 -8.02 -13.77
C LEU A 76 2.58 -7.99 -12.93
N THR A 77 2.89 -9.09 -12.25
CA THR A 77 4.08 -9.17 -11.38
C THR A 77 5.37 -9.08 -12.18
N GLU A 78 5.44 -9.70 -13.37
CA GLU A 78 6.55 -9.56 -14.30
C GLU A 78 6.73 -8.11 -14.79
N ALA A 79 5.64 -7.42 -15.16
CA ALA A 79 5.70 -6.02 -15.57
C ALA A 79 6.20 -5.09 -14.45
N LEU A 80 5.75 -5.30 -13.22
CA LEU A 80 6.23 -4.54 -12.05
C LEU A 80 7.71 -4.79 -11.77
N ARG A 81 8.16 -6.06 -11.83
CA ARG A 81 9.58 -6.41 -11.68
C ARG A 81 10.44 -5.81 -12.79
N TRP A 82 9.99 -5.87 -14.04
CA TRP A 82 10.68 -5.25 -15.17
C TRP A 82 10.83 -3.74 -14.99
N ALA A 83 9.82 -3.07 -14.43
CA ALA A 83 9.87 -1.65 -14.11
C ALA A 83 10.68 -1.31 -12.84
N GLY A 84 11.25 -2.30 -12.14
CA GLY A 84 11.99 -2.11 -10.89
C GLY A 84 11.10 -1.79 -9.68
N VAL A 85 9.78 -2.03 -9.77
CA VAL A 85 8.81 -1.73 -8.71
C VAL A 85 8.64 -2.96 -7.81
N ALA A 86 9.50 -3.06 -6.79
CA ALA A 86 9.42 -4.12 -5.78
C ALA A 86 8.49 -3.76 -4.62
N TRP A 87 7.64 -4.71 -4.21
CA TRP A 87 6.73 -4.60 -3.06
C TRP A 87 7.31 -5.28 -1.82
N ASP A 88 7.04 -4.67 -0.66
CA ASP A 88 7.49 -5.14 0.65
C ASP A 88 6.52 -6.17 1.25
N GLU A 89 5.25 -6.14 0.83
CA GLU A 89 4.20 -7.09 1.20
C GLU A 89 3.37 -7.46 -0.03
N GLY A 90 2.95 -8.72 -0.17
CA GLY A 90 2.14 -9.17 -1.30
C GLY A 90 2.01 -10.69 -1.43
N PRO A 91 1.34 -11.18 -2.49
CA PRO A 91 0.97 -12.60 -2.64
C PRO A 91 2.15 -13.58 -2.57
N GLU A 92 3.31 -13.19 -3.09
CA GLU A 92 4.50 -14.07 -3.16
C GLU A 92 5.45 -13.89 -1.97
N VAL A 93 5.52 -12.67 -1.42
CA VAL A 93 6.48 -12.31 -0.35
C VAL A 93 5.84 -12.41 1.04
N GLY A 94 4.51 -12.55 1.11
CA GLY A 94 3.76 -12.56 2.34
C GLY A 94 3.75 -11.19 3.02
N GLY A 95 3.67 -11.22 4.35
CA GLY A 95 3.59 -10.04 5.21
C GLY A 95 2.58 -10.25 6.34
N SER A 96 2.60 -9.35 7.33
CA SER A 96 1.82 -9.49 8.57
C SER A 96 0.31 -9.33 8.39
N TYR A 97 -0.16 -8.90 7.22
CA TYR A 97 -1.57 -8.62 6.93
C TYR A 97 -2.16 -9.52 5.83
N GLY A 98 -1.48 -10.63 5.53
CA GLY A 98 -1.94 -11.61 4.58
C GLY A 98 -3.30 -12.24 4.95
N PRO A 99 -3.94 -12.95 4.01
CA PRO A 99 -3.50 -13.14 2.63
C PRO A 99 -3.70 -11.88 1.76
N TYR A 100 -2.85 -11.73 0.73
CA TYR A 100 -2.83 -10.54 -0.15
C TYR A 100 -3.60 -10.75 -1.45
N VAL A 101 -4.32 -11.87 -1.58
CA VAL A 101 -5.31 -12.13 -2.63
C VAL A 101 -6.68 -12.05 -1.97
N GLN A 102 -7.60 -11.28 -2.55
CA GLN A 102 -8.86 -10.96 -1.86
C GLN A 102 -9.80 -12.16 -1.74
N SER A 103 -9.82 -13.08 -2.71
CA SER A 103 -10.61 -14.31 -2.64
C SER A 103 -10.16 -15.30 -1.56
N GLU A 104 -8.95 -15.14 -1.03
CA GLU A 104 -8.40 -15.98 0.05
C GLU A 104 -8.69 -15.43 1.45
N ARG A 105 -9.35 -14.27 1.56
CA ARG A 105 -9.61 -13.58 2.84
C ARG A 105 -10.91 -13.99 3.52
#